data_AF-A0A179CZC4-F1
#
_entry.id   AF-A0A179CZC4-F1
#
_cell.length_a   1.000
_cell.length_b   1.000
_cell.length_c   1.000
_cell.angle_alpha   90.00
_cell.angle_beta   90.00
_cell.angle_gamma   90.00
#
_symmetry.space_group_name_H-M   'P 1'
#
loop_
_entity.id
_entity.type
_entity.pdbx_description
1 polymer ?
#
loop_
_entity_poly.entity_id
_entity_poly.type
_entity_poly.pdbx_seq_one_letter_code
_entity_poly.pdbx_strand_id
1 'polypeptide(L)'
;MNINAGQNIKISGSGDTFEIHTTDNVTFVNTNVTGELNVDGNTTVNNFAVAPNSTVNMGGNRITNVGAGSNATDAVNVSQLNSTIAGVQWKLTGNNDNANATTVGSQTVSFNDSASVKANVDGVNVSFAVKSGDISPVADGSVFADSTNGSVATVGDVANAINNAGWKTTLSDGNTTLITPSDVVNFNNGVGTTANVVSAQQPMLTAQRPILLMQTTQQWKQAQTFN
;
A
#
# COMPACT_ATOMS: atom_id res chain seq x y z
N MET A 1 17.87 2.65 95.75
CA MET A 1 18.17 2.17 94.38
C MET A 1 17.57 3.18 93.43
N ASN A 2 18.35 3.76 92.52
CA ASN A 2 17.83 4.66 91.49
C ASN A 2 17.76 3.86 90.19
N ILE A 3 16.55 3.68 89.66
CA ILE A 3 16.34 2.99 88.38
C ILE A 3 16.13 4.07 87.31
N ASN A 4 16.94 4.04 86.26
CA ASN A 4 16.79 4.90 85.08
C ASN A 4 16.26 4.06 83.92
N ALA A 5 15.07 4.39 83.43
CA ALA A 5 14.41 3.66 82.35
C ALA A 5 14.99 3.95 80.95
N GLY A 6 15.83 4.97 80.81
CA GLY A 6 16.32 5.43 79.52
C GLY A 6 15.22 6.08 78.67
N GLN A 7 15.41 6.13 77.35
CA GLN A 7 14.52 6.88 76.45
C GLN A 7 13.21 6.16 76.11
N ASN A 8 13.26 4.84 75.90
CA ASN A 8 12.17 4.08 75.28
C ASN A 8 11.34 3.25 76.27
N ILE A 9 11.74 3.18 77.54
CA ILE A 9 11.04 2.43 78.58
C ILE A 9 10.34 3.40 79.52
N LYS A 10 9.09 3.12 79.83
CA LYS A 10 8.30 3.78 80.86
C LYS A 10 8.13 2.81 82.02
N ILE A 11 8.46 3.29 83.22
CA ILE A 11 8.26 2.56 84.47
C ILE A 11 7.18 3.29 85.27
N SER A 12 6.12 2.57 85.67
CA SER A 12 5.05 3.06 86.54
C SER A 12 4.77 2.07 87.68
N GLY A 13 4.06 2.51 88.72
CA GLY A 13 3.64 1.62 89.79
C GLY A 13 2.51 2.22 90.62
N SER A 14 1.67 1.35 91.16
CA SER A 14 0.58 1.70 92.09
C SER A 14 0.39 0.56 93.08
N GLY A 15 0.44 0.87 94.37
CA GLY A 15 0.44 -0.14 95.44
C GLY A 15 1.65 -1.08 95.31
N ASP A 16 1.38 -2.38 95.27
CA ASP A 16 2.39 -3.45 95.20
C ASP A 16 2.74 -3.87 93.74
N THR A 17 2.23 -3.15 92.73
CA THR A 17 2.46 -3.47 91.31
C THR A 17 3.49 -2.55 90.67
N PHE A 18 4.43 -3.14 89.94
CA PHE A 18 5.40 -2.45 89.09
C PHE A 18 5.08 -2.75 87.62
N GLU A 19 4.88 -1.71 86.82
CA GLU A 19 4.54 -1.80 85.40
C GLU A 19 5.70 -1.29 84.55
N ILE A 20 6.03 -2.05 83.51
CA ILE A 20 7.08 -1.70 82.55
C ILE A 20 6.45 -1.73 81.16
N HIS A 21 6.46 -0.57 80.50
CA HIS A 21 5.92 -0.39 79.15
C HIS A 21 6.99 0.22 78.25
N THR A 22 6.79 0.18 76.94
CA THR A 22 7.46 1.13 76.06
C THR A 22 6.82 2.52 76.20
N THR A 23 7.53 3.56 75.82
CA THR A 23 6.92 4.87 75.58
C THR A 23 6.02 4.83 74.35
N ASP A 24 5.07 5.77 74.24
CA ASP A 24 4.19 5.87 73.06
C ASP A 24 5.00 6.13 71.78
N ASN A 25 6.10 6.88 71.90
CA ASN A 25 7.05 7.13 70.83
C ASN A 25 8.40 6.51 71.20
N VAL A 26 8.82 5.52 70.42
CA VAL A 26 10.08 4.81 70.58
C VAL A 26 11.01 5.24 69.45
N THR A 27 12.24 5.63 69.78
CA THR A 27 13.25 6.01 68.79
C THR A 27 14.45 5.09 68.91
N PHE A 28 14.89 4.52 67.78
CA PHE A 28 16.13 3.75 67.69
C PHE A 28 17.11 4.47 66.80
N VAL A 29 18.40 4.43 67.16
CA VAL A 29 19.49 4.87 66.27
C VAL A 29 19.66 3.88 65.12
N ASN A 30 19.54 2.58 65.42
CA ASN A 30 19.57 1.50 64.45
C ASN A 30 18.75 0.31 64.96
N THR A 31 18.15 -0.44 64.04
CA THR A 31 17.45 -1.69 64.34
C THR A 31 17.89 -2.75 63.33
N ASN A 32 18.22 -3.96 63.80
CA ASN A 32 18.47 -5.11 62.94
C ASN A 32 17.28 -6.07 63.03
N VAL A 33 16.47 -6.15 61.97
CA VAL A 33 15.32 -7.06 61.91
C VAL A 33 15.77 -8.34 61.20
N THR A 34 15.83 -9.45 61.94
CA THR A 34 16.29 -10.75 61.40
C THR A 34 15.17 -11.57 60.75
N GLY A 35 13.92 -11.13 60.92
CA GLY A 35 12.72 -11.71 60.29
C GLY A 35 12.00 -10.70 59.41
N GLU A 36 10.67 -10.79 59.37
CA GLU A 36 9.83 -9.85 58.63
C GLU A 36 9.50 -8.60 59.46
N LEU A 37 9.39 -7.47 58.78
CA LEU A 37 8.84 -6.23 59.34
C LEU A 37 7.47 -6.00 58.69
N ASN A 38 6.40 -6.14 59.47
CA ASN A 38 5.06 -5.71 59.05
C ASN A 38 4.71 -4.38 59.70
N VAL A 39 4.25 -3.41 58.91
CA VAL A 39 3.83 -2.08 59.36
C VAL A 39 2.45 -1.81 58.79
N ASP A 40 1.44 -1.74 59.65
CA ASP A 40 0.04 -1.54 59.21
C ASP A 40 -0.24 -0.09 58.77
N GLY A 41 0.67 0.84 59.12
CA GLY A 41 0.56 2.26 58.82
C GLY A 41 1.46 2.73 57.67
N ASN A 42 1.49 4.05 57.49
CA ASN A 42 2.37 4.68 56.51
C ASN A 42 3.83 4.54 56.91
N THR A 43 4.69 4.25 55.93
CA THR A 43 6.14 4.19 56.11
C THR A 43 6.80 5.24 55.22
N THR A 44 7.64 6.09 55.80
CA THR A 44 8.51 7.03 55.06
C THR A 44 9.95 6.58 55.21
N VAL A 45 10.63 6.39 54.08
CA VAL A 45 12.04 6.00 54.01
C VAL A 45 12.81 7.05 53.22
N ASN A 46 13.92 7.54 53.76
CA ASN A 46 14.77 8.51 53.04
C ASN A 46 15.60 7.81 51.96
N ASN A 47 16.15 6.64 52.30
CA ASN A 47 16.92 5.80 51.38
C ASN A 47 16.37 4.38 51.47
N PHE A 48 16.02 3.82 50.32
CA PHE A 48 15.55 2.45 50.22
C PHE A 48 16.39 1.71 49.19
N ALA A 49 17.12 0.70 49.65
CA ALA A 49 17.89 -0.19 48.81
C ALA A 49 17.29 -1.58 48.90
N VAL A 50 17.08 -2.21 47.75
CA VAL A 50 16.52 -3.55 47.64
C VAL A 50 17.63 -4.50 47.22
N ALA A 51 17.75 -5.64 47.91
CA ALA A 51 18.76 -6.64 47.57
C ALA A 51 18.52 -7.19 46.15
N PRO A 52 19.58 -7.54 45.40
CA PRO A 52 19.44 -8.17 44.09
C PRO A 52 18.54 -9.41 44.15
N ASN A 53 17.82 -9.68 43.05
CA ASN A 53 16.90 -10.81 42.92
C ASN A 53 15.73 -10.83 43.93
N SER A 54 15.43 -9.71 44.58
CA SER A 54 14.23 -9.54 45.40
C SER A 54 13.03 -9.06 44.58
N THR A 55 11.83 -9.28 45.10
CA THR A 55 10.59 -8.76 44.51
C THR A 55 10.11 -7.51 45.26
N VAL A 56 9.75 -6.46 44.52
CA VAL A 56 8.99 -5.32 45.06
C VAL A 56 7.55 -5.47 44.57
N ASN A 57 6.65 -5.92 45.44
CA ASN A 57 5.23 -6.06 45.11
C ASN A 57 4.46 -4.79 45.49
N MET A 58 4.00 -4.04 44.48
CA MET A 58 3.21 -2.82 44.71
C MET A 58 1.71 -3.09 44.92
N GLY A 59 1.25 -4.34 44.84
CA GLY A 59 -0.16 -4.71 45.02
C GLY A 59 -1.11 -4.05 44.01
N GLY A 60 -0.61 -3.69 42.82
CA GLY A 60 -1.38 -2.97 41.79
C GLY A 60 -1.44 -1.45 41.96
N ASN A 61 -0.72 -0.88 42.94
CA ASN A 61 -0.69 0.57 43.15
C ASN A 61 0.14 1.33 42.11
N ARG A 62 -0.19 2.61 41.92
CA ARG A 62 0.57 3.54 41.08
C ARG A 62 1.85 3.97 41.79
N ILE A 63 2.97 3.95 41.06
CA ILE A 63 4.22 4.60 41.47
C ILE A 63 4.19 6.02 40.89
N THR A 64 4.08 7.02 41.76
CA THR A 64 4.03 8.43 41.35
C THR A 64 5.39 9.11 41.57
N ASN A 65 5.55 10.30 40.99
CA ASN A 65 6.76 11.12 41.13
C ASN A 65 8.06 10.46 40.62
N VAL A 66 7.94 9.59 39.63
CA VAL A 66 9.10 9.04 38.91
C VAL A 66 9.66 10.13 37.99
N GLY A 67 10.84 10.65 38.35
CA GLY A 67 11.59 11.59 37.52
C GLY A 67 12.00 10.96 36.17
N ALA A 68 12.39 11.78 35.20
CA ALA A 68 12.87 11.26 33.93
C ALA A 68 14.20 10.52 34.15
N GLY A 69 14.27 9.26 33.73
CA GLY A 69 15.49 8.47 33.79
C GLY A 69 16.59 9.07 32.92
N SER A 70 17.82 9.09 33.41
CA SER A 70 18.99 9.62 32.69
C SER A 70 19.98 8.51 32.32
N ASN A 71 20.02 7.43 33.08
CA ASN A 71 20.83 6.24 32.81
C ASN A 71 19.99 5.12 32.18
N ALA A 72 20.65 4.18 31.50
CA ALA A 72 19.99 3.04 30.85
C ALA A 72 19.23 2.09 31.79
N THR A 73 19.52 2.16 33.09
CA THR A 73 18.92 1.31 34.13
C THR A 73 17.86 2.03 34.97
N ASP A 74 17.61 3.32 34.70
CA ASP A 74 16.59 4.08 35.42
C ASP A 74 15.19 3.66 34.96
N ALA A 75 14.19 3.88 35.81
CA ALA A 75 12.80 3.77 35.39
C ALA A 75 12.46 4.87 34.36
N VAL A 76 11.65 4.53 33.36
CA VAL A 76 11.10 5.49 32.39
C VAL A 76 9.77 6.03 32.88
N ASN A 77 9.55 7.34 32.74
CA ASN A 77 8.25 7.94 33.02
C ASN A 77 7.41 8.14 31.74
N VAL A 78 6.15 8.54 31.91
CA VAL A 78 5.18 8.66 30.80
C VAL A 78 5.60 9.71 29.77
N SER A 79 6.25 10.81 30.18
CA SER A 79 6.69 11.84 29.22
C SER A 79 7.83 11.36 28.34
N GLN A 80 8.76 10.55 28.88
CA GLN A 80 9.78 9.87 28.07
C GLN A 80 9.15 8.91 27.07
N LEU A 81 8.20 8.07 27.50
CA LEU A 81 7.48 7.14 26.62
C LEU A 81 6.77 7.87 25.47
N ASN A 82 6.00 8.92 25.78
CA ASN A 82 5.27 9.69 24.77
C ASN A 82 6.22 10.40 23.79
N SER A 83 7.38 10.87 24.26
CA SER A 83 8.39 11.50 23.40
C SER A 83 9.01 10.52 22.42
N THR A 84 9.32 9.29 22.87
CA THR A 84 9.82 8.21 22.00
C THR A 84 8.78 7.84 20.95
N ILE A 85 7.51 7.65 21.35
CA ILE A 85 6.43 7.30 20.42
C ILE A 85 6.23 8.39 19.35
N ALA A 86 6.28 9.67 19.74
CA ALA A 86 6.16 10.78 18.79
C ALA A 86 7.29 10.83 17.73
N GLY A 87 8.46 10.25 18.04
CA GLY A 87 9.58 10.15 17.11
C GLY A 87 9.44 9.01 16.09
N VAL A 88 8.67 7.97 16.41
CA VAL A 88 8.44 6.83 15.50
C VAL A 88 7.30 7.19 14.54
N GLN A 89 7.66 7.87 13.45
CA GLN A 89 6.70 8.31 12.43
C GLN A 89 6.87 7.47 11.16
N TRP A 90 5.80 6.76 10.78
CA TRP A 90 5.70 6.19 9.43
C TRP A 90 5.46 7.31 8.41
N LYS A 91 6.26 7.31 7.34
CA LYS A 91 6.21 8.32 6.28
C LYS A 91 5.99 7.65 4.92
N LEU A 92 5.21 8.29 4.05
CA LEU A 92 5.11 7.91 2.63
C LEU A 92 5.77 8.98 1.76
N THR A 93 6.56 8.52 0.79
CA THR A 93 7.20 9.37 -0.21
C THR A 93 6.75 8.96 -1.59
N GLY A 94 6.41 9.92 -2.45
CA GLY A 94 6.35 9.68 -3.89
C GLY A 94 7.77 9.59 -4.47
N ASN A 95 8.03 8.62 -5.35
CA ASN A 95 9.29 8.51 -6.11
C ASN A 95 10.56 8.48 -5.24
N ASN A 96 10.48 7.96 -4.00
CA ASN A 96 11.58 7.97 -3.02
C ASN A 96 12.13 9.38 -2.72
N ASP A 97 11.32 10.42 -2.91
CA ASP A 97 11.68 11.81 -2.59
C ASP A 97 11.25 12.17 -1.17
N ASN A 98 12.23 12.29 -0.28
CA ASN A 98 12.00 12.65 1.12
C ASN A 98 11.50 14.10 1.29
N ALA A 99 11.70 14.98 0.31
CA ALA A 99 11.15 16.34 0.36
C ALA A 99 9.61 16.33 0.30
N ASN A 100 9.02 15.29 -0.30
CA ASN A 100 7.58 15.10 -0.42
C ASN A 100 7.01 14.13 0.63
N ALA A 101 7.78 13.83 1.67
CA ALA A 101 7.37 12.87 2.70
C ALA A 101 6.12 13.36 3.44
N THR A 102 5.06 12.56 3.40
CA THR A 102 3.84 12.79 4.18
C THR A 102 3.87 11.91 5.42
N THR A 103 3.76 12.52 6.59
CA THR A 103 3.65 11.81 7.88
C THR A 103 2.23 11.27 8.04
N VAL A 104 2.08 9.96 8.24
CA VAL A 104 0.76 9.34 8.43
C VAL A 104 0.32 9.36 9.88
N GLY A 105 1.27 9.20 10.81
CA GLY A 105 0.95 9.04 12.23
C GLY A 105 0.07 7.82 12.46
N SER A 106 -1.05 8.00 13.15
CA SER A 106 -2.03 6.96 13.48
C SER A 106 -3.16 6.78 12.45
N GLN A 107 -3.04 7.41 11.27
CA GLN A 107 -4.08 7.34 10.24
C GLN A 107 -3.99 6.06 9.39
N THR A 108 -5.08 5.75 8.68
CA THR A 108 -5.11 4.69 7.66
C THR A 108 -4.63 5.25 6.33
N VAL A 109 -3.78 4.49 5.62
CA VAL A 109 -3.47 4.75 4.21
C VAL A 109 -4.30 3.82 3.35
N SER A 110 -5.06 4.39 2.41
CA SER A 110 -5.87 3.64 1.45
C SER A 110 -5.27 3.75 0.06
N PHE A 111 -5.04 2.61 -0.58
CA PHE A 111 -4.74 2.53 -2.01
C PHE A 111 -6.05 2.29 -2.75
N ASN A 112 -6.62 3.35 -3.31
CA ASN A 112 -7.93 3.30 -3.93
C ASN A 112 -7.83 2.91 -5.41
N ASP A 113 -8.86 2.23 -5.89
CA ASP A 113 -9.09 2.08 -7.33
C ASP A 113 -9.36 3.45 -7.98
N SER A 114 -9.08 3.54 -9.28
CA SER A 114 -9.50 4.64 -10.14
C SER A 114 -10.27 4.11 -11.35
N ALA A 115 -10.65 4.99 -12.28
CA ALA A 115 -11.26 4.59 -13.54
C ALA A 115 -10.33 3.67 -14.37
N SER A 116 -9.02 3.84 -14.26
CA SER A 116 -8.03 3.16 -15.13
C SER A 116 -7.10 2.21 -14.38
N VAL A 117 -7.04 2.27 -13.05
CA VAL A 117 -6.12 1.48 -12.24
C VAL A 117 -6.89 0.75 -11.15
N LYS A 118 -6.54 -0.51 -10.93
CA LYS A 118 -6.94 -1.33 -9.79
C LYS A 118 -5.79 -1.38 -8.80
N ALA A 119 -6.05 -1.03 -7.54
CA ALA A 119 -5.11 -1.26 -6.45
C ALA A 119 -5.40 -2.63 -5.81
N ASN A 120 -4.34 -3.36 -5.44
CA ASN A 120 -4.44 -4.60 -4.70
C ASN A 120 -3.51 -4.56 -3.48
N VAL A 121 -4.07 -4.87 -2.32
CA VAL A 121 -3.36 -4.93 -1.05
C VAL A 121 -3.51 -6.34 -0.50
N ASP A 122 -2.39 -7.07 -0.39
CA ASP A 122 -2.32 -8.43 0.13
C ASP A 122 -1.28 -8.52 1.24
N GLY A 123 -1.75 -8.41 2.49
CA GLY A 123 -0.90 -8.27 3.66
C GLY A 123 -0.03 -7.02 3.60
N VAL A 124 1.29 -7.21 3.46
CA VAL A 124 2.28 -6.12 3.35
C VAL A 124 2.65 -5.79 1.90
N ASN A 125 2.11 -6.53 0.92
CA ASN A 125 2.37 -6.28 -0.50
C ASN A 125 1.30 -5.36 -1.10
N VAL A 126 1.75 -4.40 -1.91
CA VAL A 126 0.89 -3.51 -2.68
C VAL A 126 1.25 -3.65 -4.14
N SER A 127 0.27 -3.94 -4.99
CA SER A 127 0.43 -4.02 -6.44
C SER A 127 -0.66 -3.23 -7.15
N PHE A 128 -0.39 -2.87 -8.41
CA PHE A 128 -1.34 -2.15 -9.26
C PHE A 128 -1.52 -2.88 -10.57
N ALA A 129 -2.76 -2.88 -11.07
CA ALA A 129 -3.09 -3.35 -12.41
C ALA A 129 -3.79 -2.23 -13.19
N VAL A 130 -3.61 -2.21 -14.52
CA VAL A 130 -4.37 -1.32 -15.40
C VAL A 130 -5.66 -2.03 -15.78
N LYS A 131 -6.77 -1.31 -15.72
CA LYS A 131 -8.08 -1.79 -16.18
C LYS A 131 -8.11 -1.81 -17.69
N SER A 132 -8.31 -2.99 -18.27
CA SER A 132 -8.43 -3.14 -19.72
C SER A 132 -9.86 -3.03 -20.20
N GLY A 133 -10.01 -2.37 -21.35
CA GLY A 133 -11.23 -2.46 -22.16
C GLY A 133 -11.06 -3.46 -23.27
N ASP A 134 -12.13 -3.71 -24.01
CA ASP A 134 -12.14 -4.65 -25.11
C ASP A 134 -12.15 -3.91 -26.44
N ILE A 135 -11.44 -4.46 -27.42
CA ILE A 135 -11.51 -4.04 -28.81
C ILE A 135 -11.73 -5.30 -29.65
N SER A 136 -12.70 -5.27 -30.57
CA SER A 136 -13.11 -6.48 -31.29
C SER A 136 -13.50 -6.19 -32.73
N PRO A 137 -13.15 -7.08 -33.68
CA PRO A 137 -13.59 -6.96 -35.06
C PRO A 137 -15.11 -7.19 -35.13
N VAL A 138 -15.77 -6.49 -36.04
CA VAL A 138 -17.19 -6.62 -36.32
C VAL A 138 -17.37 -7.29 -37.69
N ALA A 139 -18.46 -8.03 -37.87
CA ALA A 139 -18.74 -8.78 -39.09
C ALA A 139 -18.82 -7.92 -40.37
N ASP A 140 -18.94 -6.59 -40.25
CA ASP A 140 -18.89 -5.64 -41.36
C ASP A 140 -17.46 -5.22 -41.78
N GLY A 141 -16.45 -5.69 -41.04
CA GLY A 141 -15.04 -5.34 -41.23
C GLY A 141 -14.56 -4.18 -40.36
N SER A 142 -15.46 -3.48 -39.66
CA SER A 142 -15.08 -2.44 -38.71
C SER A 142 -14.56 -3.02 -37.40
N VAL A 143 -14.14 -2.13 -36.49
CA VAL A 143 -13.71 -2.48 -35.14
C VAL A 143 -14.57 -1.73 -34.14
N PHE A 144 -15.06 -2.45 -33.15
CA PHE A 144 -15.80 -1.91 -32.01
C PHE A 144 -14.89 -1.81 -30.80
N ALA A 145 -15.04 -0.74 -30.01
CA ALA A 145 -14.33 -0.55 -28.76
C ALA A 145 -15.34 -0.47 -27.59
N ASP A 146 -15.13 -1.30 -26.58
CA ASP A 146 -15.89 -1.30 -25.34
C ASP A 146 -15.01 -0.81 -24.19
N SER A 147 -15.33 0.37 -23.67
CA SER A 147 -14.60 0.99 -22.57
C SER A 147 -15.25 0.78 -21.20
N THR A 148 -16.27 -0.08 -21.11
CA THR A 148 -17.03 -0.31 -19.87
C THR A 148 -16.15 -0.75 -18.71
N ASN A 149 -15.18 -1.63 -18.99
CA ASN A 149 -14.28 -2.20 -17.97
C ASN A 149 -12.93 -1.47 -17.87
N GLY A 150 -12.58 -0.62 -18.83
CA GLY A 150 -11.33 0.13 -18.91
C GLY A 150 -11.11 0.73 -20.30
N SER A 151 -10.14 1.63 -20.45
CA SER A 151 -9.90 2.32 -21.74
C SER A 151 -8.59 1.92 -22.43
N VAL A 152 -7.89 0.92 -21.89
CA VAL A 152 -6.62 0.43 -22.43
C VAL A 152 -6.86 -0.96 -23.02
N ALA A 153 -6.53 -1.18 -24.29
CA ALA A 153 -6.59 -2.50 -24.91
C ALA A 153 -5.31 -3.28 -24.64
N THR A 154 -5.39 -4.61 -24.58
CA THR A 154 -4.18 -5.45 -24.51
C THR A 154 -3.56 -5.62 -25.89
N VAL A 155 -2.28 -6.04 -25.92
CA VAL A 155 -1.60 -6.36 -27.19
C VAL A 155 -2.34 -7.47 -27.95
N GLY A 156 -2.91 -8.43 -27.23
CA GLY A 156 -3.71 -9.52 -27.81
C GLY A 156 -4.96 -9.00 -28.51
N ASP A 157 -5.72 -8.12 -27.85
CA ASP A 157 -6.96 -7.57 -28.40
C ASP A 157 -6.67 -6.72 -29.65
N VAL A 158 -5.63 -5.88 -29.59
CA VAL A 158 -5.21 -5.05 -30.73
C VAL A 158 -4.79 -5.92 -31.91
N ALA A 159 -3.95 -6.93 -31.69
CA ALA A 159 -3.53 -7.83 -32.75
C ALA A 159 -4.72 -8.60 -33.36
N ASN A 160 -5.65 -9.07 -32.51
CA ASN A 160 -6.86 -9.74 -32.97
C ASN A 160 -7.73 -8.81 -33.82
N ALA A 161 -8.01 -7.60 -33.34
CA ALA A 161 -8.82 -6.62 -34.06
C ALA A 161 -8.20 -6.28 -35.42
N ILE A 162 -6.88 -6.03 -35.48
CA ILE A 162 -6.19 -5.74 -36.75
C ILE A 162 -6.29 -6.92 -37.71
N ASN A 163 -5.96 -8.13 -37.26
CA ASN A 163 -5.86 -9.29 -38.14
C ASN A 163 -7.20 -9.77 -38.68
N ASN A 164 -8.32 -9.39 -38.04
CA ASN A 164 -9.66 -9.86 -38.41
C ASN A 164 -10.61 -8.74 -38.87
N ALA A 165 -10.24 -7.47 -38.70
CA ALA A 165 -10.93 -6.35 -39.33
C ALA A 165 -10.53 -6.22 -40.80
N GLY A 166 -11.21 -5.34 -41.54
CA GLY A 166 -10.94 -5.18 -42.95
C GLY A 166 -11.98 -4.34 -43.68
N TRP A 167 -12.12 -4.58 -44.97
CA TRP A 167 -13.14 -3.95 -45.78
C TRP A 167 -13.91 -5.00 -46.57
N LYS A 168 -15.19 -4.75 -46.84
CA LYS A 168 -16.01 -5.65 -47.64
C LYS A 168 -15.93 -5.31 -49.12
N THR A 169 -15.86 -6.35 -49.95
CA THR A 169 -16.08 -6.25 -51.39
C THR A 169 -17.32 -7.04 -51.78
N THR A 170 -17.99 -6.61 -52.85
CA THR A 170 -19.10 -7.36 -53.45
C THR A 170 -18.57 -8.19 -54.62
N LEU A 171 -18.87 -9.47 -54.60
CA LEU A 171 -18.52 -10.44 -55.64
C LEU A 171 -19.50 -10.34 -56.82
N SER A 172 -19.12 -10.93 -57.95
CA SER A 172 -19.93 -10.90 -59.18
C SER A 172 -21.28 -11.63 -59.06
N ASP A 173 -21.44 -12.49 -58.05
CA ASP A 173 -22.71 -13.17 -57.72
C ASP A 173 -23.61 -12.32 -56.79
N GLY A 174 -23.16 -11.11 -56.40
CA GLY A 174 -23.88 -10.20 -55.51
C GLY A 174 -23.61 -10.42 -54.02
N ASN A 175 -22.89 -11.48 -53.62
CA ASN A 175 -22.50 -11.71 -52.24
C ASN A 175 -21.40 -10.75 -51.80
N THR A 176 -21.24 -10.53 -50.49
CA THR A 176 -20.10 -9.77 -49.95
C THR A 176 -19.10 -10.69 -49.28
N THR A 177 -17.81 -10.36 -49.38
CA THR A 177 -16.75 -11.00 -48.62
C THR A 177 -15.91 -9.94 -47.92
N LEU A 178 -15.43 -10.27 -46.72
CA LEU A 178 -14.47 -9.45 -45.98
C LEU A 178 -13.06 -9.72 -46.53
N ILE A 179 -12.30 -8.65 -46.74
CA ILE A 179 -10.88 -8.68 -47.07
C ILE A 179 -10.11 -8.16 -45.86
N THR A 180 -9.36 -9.06 -45.22
CA THR A 180 -8.52 -8.81 -44.04
C THR A 180 -7.07 -8.48 -44.44
N PRO A 181 -6.19 -8.00 -43.54
CA PRO A 181 -4.84 -7.55 -43.91
C PRO A 181 -3.92 -8.61 -44.53
N SER A 182 -4.20 -9.90 -44.31
CA SER A 182 -3.38 -10.99 -44.87
C SER A 182 -3.93 -11.55 -46.18
N ASP A 183 -5.10 -11.07 -46.63
CA ASP A 183 -5.71 -11.54 -47.86
C ASP A 183 -5.00 -10.95 -49.09
N VAL A 184 -4.88 -11.77 -50.14
CA VAL A 184 -4.35 -11.35 -51.44
C VAL A 184 -5.51 -11.13 -52.40
N VAL A 185 -5.58 -9.92 -52.97
CA VAL A 185 -6.59 -9.58 -54.00
C VAL A 185 -5.94 -9.61 -55.38
N ASN A 186 -6.41 -10.53 -56.22
CA ASN A 186 -5.96 -10.66 -57.61
C ASN A 186 -6.93 -10.00 -58.58
N PHE A 187 -6.40 -9.21 -59.52
CA PHE A 187 -7.18 -8.59 -60.60
C PHE A 187 -6.96 -9.37 -61.89
N ASN A 188 -7.98 -10.09 -62.34
CA ASN A 188 -7.90 -10.95 -63.53
C ASN A 188 -8.43 -10.25 -64.79
N ASN A 189 -7.92 -10.67 -65.95
CA ASN A 189 -8.46 -10.28 -67.25
C ASN A 189 -9.88 -10.85 -67.45
N GLY A 190 -10.76 -10.10 -68.09
CA GLY A 190 -12.06 -10.57 -68.58
C GLY A 190 -12.05 -10.82 -70.09
N VAL A 191 -13.17 -11.30 -70.64
CA VAL A 191 -13.31 -11.45 -72.10
C VAL A 191 -13.21 -10.08 -72.76
N GLY A 192 -12.17 -9.87 -73.57
CA GLY A 192 -11.92 -8.61 -74.26
C GLY A 192 -11.36 -7.49 -73.38
N THR A 193 -10.94 -7.77 -72.15
CA THR A 193 -10.33 -6.77 -71.23
C THR A 193 -8.97 -7.25 -70.70
N THR A 194 -8.08 -6.30 -70.41
CA THR A 194 -6.80 -6.55 -69.75
C THR A 194 -6.73 -5.73 -68.47
N ALA A 195 -6.55 -6.38 -67.32
CA ALA A 195 -6.27 -5.72 -66.05
C ALA A 195 -4.78 -5.32 -66.01
N ASN A 196 -4.51 -4.02 -65.90
CA ASN A 196 -3.15 -3.50 -65.77
C ASN A 196 -2.97 -2.88 -64.38
N VAL A 197 -2.40 -3.65 -63.44
CA VAL A 197 -2.12 -3.20 -62.08
C VAL A 197 -0.62 -2.96 -61.96
N VAL A 198 -0.22 -1.70 -61.91
CA VAL A 198 1.18 -1.27 -61.78
C VAL A 198 1.36 -0.45 -60.51
N SER A 199 2.40 -0.73 -59.73
CA SER A 199 2.81 0.13 -58.62
C SER A 199 3.73 1.23 -59.15
N ALA A 200 3.30 2.49 -59.12
CA ALA A 200 4.20 3.61 -59.34
C ALA A 200 4.83 3.99 -57.98
N GLN A 201 6.16 3.91 -57.88
CA GLN A 201 6.86 4.39 -56.69
C GLN A 201 6.78 5.93 -56.70
N GLN A 202 5.96 6.51 -55.84
CA GLN A 202 5.92 7.96 -55.68
C GLN A 202 7.14 8.41 -54.85
N PRO A 203 7.97 9.37 -55.30
CA PRO A 203 8.94 10.02 -54.43
C PRO A 203 8.16 10.71 -53.30
N MET A 204 8.58 10.47 -52.06
CA MET A 204 7.90 10.92 -50.85
C MET A 204 7.64 12.43 -50.87
N LEU A 205 6.37 12.85 -51.03
CA LEU A 205 5.91 14.16 -50.60
C LEU A 205 4.46 14.05 -50.07
N THR A 206 4.33 14.26 -48.76
CA THR A 206 3.14 14.62 -47.98
C THR A 206 1.75 14.33 -48.56
N ALA A 207 1.11 13.32 -47.97
CA ALA A 207 -0.34 13.22 -47.78
C ALA A 207 -1.23 13.38 -49.03
N GLN A 208 -1.12 12.45 -49.98
CA GLN A 208 -2.28 12.06 -50.78
C GLN A 208 -2.29 10.54 -50.92
N ARG A 209 -3.40 9.93 -50.49
CA ARG A 209 -3.61 8.48 -50.48
C ARG A 209 -3.39 7.96 -51.90
N PRO A 210 -2.64 6.86 -52.12
CA PRO A 210 -2.52 6.27 -53.45
C PRO A 210 -3.92 5.88 -53.95
N ILE A 211 -4.36 6.50 -55.04
CA ILE A 211 -5.59 6.09 -55.75
C ILE A 211 -5.16 5.02 -56.75
N LEU A 212 -5.65 3.80 -56.57
CA LEU A 212 -5.55 2.74 -57.58
C LEU A 212 -6.44 3.13 -58.77
N LEU A 213 -5.84 3.55 -59.88
CA LEU A 213 -6.56 3.97 -61.07
C LEU A 213 -6.76 2.76 -62.01
N MET A 214 -7.97 2.20 -62.05
CA MET A 214 -8.30 1.15 -63.02
C MET A 214 -8.67 1.79 -64.37
N GLN A 215 -7.78 1.71 -65.35
CA GLN A 215 -8.06 2.15 -66.71
C GLN A 215 -8.56 0.96 -67.54
N THR A 216 -9.77 1.07 -68.11
CA THR A 216 -10.26 0.11 -69.11
C THR A 216 -9.96 0.66 -70.50
N THR A 217 -9.27 -0.12 -71.34
CA THR A 217 -9.11 0.20 -72.75
C THR A 217 -9.91 -0.82 -73.56
N GLN A 218 -11.00 -0.39 -74.22
CA GLN A 218 -11.71 -1.24 -75.18
C GLN A 218 -11.03 -1.17 -76.55
N GLN A 219 -10.53 -2.30 -77.06
CA GLN A 219 -10.09 -2.39 -78.45
C GLN A 219 -11.21 -2.98 -79.31
N TRP A 220 -11.84 -2.14 -80.14
CA TRP A 220 -12.76 -2.58 -81.18
C TRP A 220 -11.97 -3.16 -82.35
N LYS A 221 -11.99 -4.49 -82.52
CA LYS A 221 -11.58 -5.11 -83.78
C LYS A 221 -12.65 -4.83 -84.83
N GLN A 222 -12.39 -3.90 -85.75
CA GLN A 222 -13.14 -3.81 -86.99
C GLN A 222 -12.95 -5.12 -87.77
N ALA A 223 -14.03 -5.88 -87.95
CA ALA A 223 -14.06 -6.96 -88.92
C ALA A 223 -14.23 -6.34 -90.32
N GLN A 224 -13.13 -6.20 -91.05
CA GLN A 224 -13.18 -6.19 -92.52
C GLN A 224 -13.14 -7.64 -92.99
N THR A 225 -14.14 -8.07 -93.76
CA THR A 225 -13.93 -9.01 -94.86
C THR A 225 -15.06 -8.88 -95.88
N PHE A 226 -14.63 -8.95 -97.14
CA PHE A 226 -15.29 -8.59 -98.38
C PHE A 226 -16.43 -9.54 -98.80
N ASN A 227 -17.43 -8.97 -99.49
CA ASN A 227 -17.81 -9.32 -100.86
C ASN A 227 -18.54 -8.14 -101.51
#